data_AF-A0A7Y9KLB8-F1
#
_entry.id   AF-A0A7Y9KLB8-F1
#
_cell.length_a   1.000
_cell.length_b   1.000
_cell.length_c   1.000
_cell.angle_alpha   90.00
_cell.angle_beta   90.00
_cell.angle_gamma   90.00
#
_symmetry.space_group_name_H-M   'P 1'
#
loop_
_entity.id
_entity.type
_entity.pdbx_description
1 polymer ?
#
loop_
_entity_poly.entity_id
_entity_poly.type
_entity_poly.pdbx_seq_one_letter_code
_entity_poly.pdbx_strand_id
1 'polypeptide(L)' 'MSKIRGQSPIDPSDAKITIGELAKDWLLDQEAVLKPSSFHPIESVWRNRVQPRWGPFTLGPSGTATSEAG' A
#
# COMPACT_ATOMS: atom_id res chain seq x y z
N MET A 1 -28.47 -5.95 -0.81
CA MET A 1 -27.15 -5.80 -1.47
C MET A 1 -26.38 -4.72 -0.72
N SER A 2 -25.55 -5.12 0.24
CA SER A 2 -24.87 -4.17 1.14
C SER A 2 -23.54 -3.75 0.53
N LYS A 3 -23.46 -2.49 0.11
CA LYS A 3 -22.24 -1.82 -0.35
C LYS A 3 -21.27 -1.78 0.84
N ILE A 4 -20.13 -2.44 0.73
CA ILE A 4 -19.04 -2.34 1.71
C ILE A 4 -18.63 -0.87 1.75
N ARG A 5 -19.01 -0.16 2.82
CA ARG A 5 -18.65 1.25 3.07
C ARG A 5 -17.25 1.25 3.67
N GLY A 6 -16.24 1.38 2.82
CA GLY A 6 -14.83 1.40 3.23
C GLY A 6 -14.01 2.44 2.50
N GLN A 7 -14.60 3.55 2.07
CA GLN A 7 -13.87 4.64 1.46
C GLN A 7 -14.22 5.93 2.19
N SER A 8 -13.61 6.15 3.36
CA SER A 8 -13.38 7.52 3.80
C SER A 8 -12.36 8.11 2.83
N PRO A 9 -12.67 9.21 2.12
CA PRO A 9 -11.70 9.94 1.34
C PRO A 9 -10.62 10.40 2.32
N ILE A 10 -9.46 9.77 2.23
CA ILE A 10 -8.27 10.19 2.96
C ILE A 10 -7.89 11.53 2.36
N ASP A 11 -7.73 12.56 3.19
CA ASP A 11 -7.40 13.90 2.74
C ASP A 11 -6.13 13.83 1.85
N PRO A 12 -6.20 14.23 0.58
CA PRO A 12 -5.11 14.04 -0.39
C PRO A 12 -3.85 14.82 0.01
N SER A 13 -3.96 15.81 0.89
CA SER A 13 -2.84 16.59 1.41
C SER A 13 -2.06 15.87 2.52
N ASP A 14 -2.68 14.89 3.18
CA ASP A 14 -2.11 14.07 4.27
C ASP A 14 -1.47 12.76 3.77
N ALA A 15 -1.75 12.38 2.52
CA ALA A 15 -1.20 11.19 1.89
C ALA A 15 0.26 11.42 1.45
N LYS A 16 1.17 11.55 2.43
CA LYS A 16 2.63 11.52 2.22
C LYS A 16 3.25 10.20 2.68
N ILE A 17 2.44 9.17 2.84
CA ILE A 17 2.92 7.86 3.25
C ILE A 17 3.63 7.18 2.08
N THR A 18 4.78 6.59 2.36
CA THR A 18 5.52 5.79 1.38
C THR A 18 4.96 4.37 1.32
N ILE A 19 5.11 3.70 0.18
CA ILE A 19 4.77 2.26 0.08
C ILE A 19 5.61 1.47 1.10
N GLY A 20 6.83 1.93 1.39
CA GLY A 20 7.70 1.32 2.41
C GLY A 20 7.13 1.39 3.82
N GLU A 21 6.47 2.48 4.20
CA GLU A 21 5.80 2.61 5.50
C GLU A 21 4.55 1.73 5.56
N LEU A 22 3.69 1.79 4.53
CA LEU A 22 2.49 0.96 4.45
C LEU A 22 2.81 -0.54 4.51
N ALA A 23 3.88 -0.96 3.83
CA ALA A 23 4.28 -2.36 3.79
C ALA A 23 4.77 -2.89 5.13
N LYS A 24 5.29 -2.04 6.03
CA LYS A 24 5.67 -2.48 7.38
C LYS A 24 4.45 -2.96 8.16
N ASP A 25 3.43 -2.12 8.22
CA ASP A 25 2.19 -2.43 8.94
C ASP A 25 1.52 -3.66 8.34
N TRP A 26 1.45 -3.72 7.00
CA TRP A 26 0.91 -4.88 6.31
C TRP A 26 1.70 -6.17 6.58
N LEU A 27 3.04 -6.12 6.58
CA LEU A 27 3.85 -7.31 6.88
C LEU A 27 3.68 -7.78 8.33
N LEU A 28 3.55 -6.87 9.29
CA LEU A 28 3.26 -7.22 10.68
C LEU A 28 1.91 -7.92 10.81
N ASP A 29 0.89 -7.42 10.13
CA ASP A 29 -0.43 -8.08 10.09
C ASP A 29 -0.36 -9.45 9.42
N GLN A 30 0.42 -9.59 8.35
CA GLN A 30 0.60 -10.89 7.69
C GLN A 30 1.37 -11.88 8.57
N GLU A 31 2.38 -11.45 9.32
CA GLU A 31 3.12 -12.31 10.24
C GLU A 31 2.22 -12.86 11.36
N ALA A 32 1.25 -12.06 11.84
CA ALA A 32 0.29 -12.47 12.85
C ALA A 32 -0.73 -13.51 12.35
N VAL A 33 -1.04 -13.52 11.05
CA VAL A 33 -2.10 -14.36 10.46
C VAL A 33 -1.54 -15.58 9.72
N LEU A 34 -0.34 -15.47 9.15
CA LEU A 34 0.25 -16.52 8.34
C LEU A 34 1.16 -17.43 9.14
N LYS A 35 1.25 -18.69 8.70
CA LYS A 35 2.27 -19.61 9.20
C LYS A 35 3.66 -19.11 8.77
N PRO A 36 4.72 -19.33 9.57
CA PRO A 36 6.07 -18.89 9.24
C PRO A 36 6.57 -19.38 7.87
N SER A 37 6.20 -20.61 7.48
CA SER A 37 6.56 -21.19 6.17
C SER A 37 6.00 -20.42 4.98
N SER A 38 4.83 -19.78 5.15
CA SER A 38 4.16 -19.01 4.10
C SER A 38 4.52 -17.53 4.16
N PHE A 39 4.89 -17.02 5.35
CA PHE A 39 5.29 -15.63 5.54
C PHE A 39 6.71 -15.33 5.02
N HIS A 40 7.69 -16.18 5.33
CA HIS A 40 9.09 -15.98 4.90
C HIS A 40 9.29 -15.68 3.41
N PRO A 41 8.64 -16.40 2.45
CA PRO A 41 8.78 -16.06 1.04
C PRO A 41 8.19 -14.70 0.69
N ILE A 42 7.09 -14.28 1.34
CA ILE A 42 6.45 -12.98 1.11
C ILE A 42 7.38 -11.85 1.58
N GLU A 43 7.88 -11.97 2.81
CA GLU A 43 8.82 -10.99 3.40
C GLU A 43 10.11 -10.90 2.58
N SER A 44 10.65 -12.03 2.14
CA SER A 44 11.86 -12.09 1.31
C SER A 44 11.66 -11.45 -0.08
N VAL A 45 10.54 -11.72 -0.75
CA VAL A 45 10.22 -11.10 -2.04
C VAL A 45 10.03 -9.60 -1.88
N TRP A 46 9.33 -9.16 -0.83
CA TRP A 46 9.20 -7.75 -0.50
C TRP A 46 10.57 -7.09 -0.33
N ARG A 47 11.40 -7.59 0.57
CA ARG A 47 12.71 -6.99 0.92
C ARG A 47 13.67 -6.96 -0.27
N ASN A 48 13.72 -8.05 -1.05
CA ASN A 48 14.72 -8.20 -2.11
C ASN A 48 14.30 -7.59 -3.45
N ARG A 49 12.99 -7.54 -3.76
CA ARG A 49 12.50 -7.12 -5.08
C ARG A 49 11.65 -5.85 -5.05
N VAL A 50 10.78 -5.72 -4.05
CA VAL A 50 9.77 -4.66 -4.05
C VAL A 50 10.30 -3.42 -3.33
N GLN A 51 10.82 -3.57 -2.11
CA GLN A 51 11.34 -2.48 -1.28
C GLN A 51 12.37 -1.61 -2.03
N PRO A 52 13.37 -2.13 -2.77
CA PRO A 52 14.39 -1.29 -3.40
C PRO A 52 13.83 -0.37 -4.49
N ARG A 53 12.74 -0.79 -5.15
CA ARG A 53 12.14 -0.06 -6.28
C ARG A 53 10.93 0.79 -5.87
N TRP A 54 10.09 0.26 -4.98
CA TRP A 54 8.80 0.84 -4.64
C TRP A 54 8.76 1.41 -3.23
N GLY A 55 9.63 0.96 -2.32
CA GLY A 55 9.67 1.43 -0.94
C GLY A 55 9.72 2.96 -0.79
N PRO A 56 10.54 3.69 -1.56
CA PRO A 56 10.61 5.15 -1.50
C PRO A 56 9.44 5.88 -2.18
N PHE A 57 8.56 5.16 -2.90
CA PHE A 57 7.50 5.79 -3.67
C PHE A 57 6.42 6.32 -2.72
N THR A 58 6.12 7.61 -2.80
CA THR A 58 5.08 8.25 -1.99
C THR A 58 3.73 8.07 -2.67
N LEU A 59 2.75 7.55 -1.92
CA LEU A 59 1.36 7.50 -2.36
C LEU A 59 0.73 8.87 -2.12
N GLY A 60 1.02 9.81 -3.01
CA GLY A 60 0.33 11.09 -3.07
C GLY A 60 -0.92 11.02 -3.94
N PRO A 61 -1.79 12.04 -3.90
CA PRO A 61 -2.90 12.13 -4.83
C PRO A 61 -2.33 12.20 -6.24
N SER A 62 -2.45 11.09 -6.97
CA SER A 62 -2.31 11.13 -8.41
C SER A 62 -3.44 12.02 -8.90
N GLY A 63 -3.14 13.29 -9.18
CA GLY A 63 -4.05 14.17 -9.88
C GLY A 63 -4.32 13.55 -11.24
N THR A 64 -5.34 12.70 -11.33
CA THR A 64 -5.98 12.39 -12.59
C THR A 64 -6.63 13.70 -13.03
N ALA A 65 -5.85 14.51 -13.74
CA ALA A 65 -6.37 15.50 -14.65
C ALA A 65 -7.19 14.72 -15.69
N THR A 66 -8.42 14.39 -15.33
CA THR A 66 -9.45 14.07 -16.31
C THR A 66 -9.71 15.37 -17.05
N SER A 67 -8.91 15.58 -18.09
CA SER A 67 -9.21 16.49 -19.18
C SER A 67 -10.45 15.94 -19.89
N GLU A 68 -11.63 16.18 -19.33
CA GLU A 68 -12.85 16.30 -20.13
C GLU A 68 -12.91 17.76 -20.60
N ALA A 69 -12.18 18.00 -21.70
CA ALA A 69 -12.42 19.11 -22.60
C ALA A 69 -13.33 18.59 -23.72
N GLY A 70 -14.43 19.29 -24.00
CA GLY A 70 -15.24 19.10 -25.20
C GLY A 70 -16.73 19.05 -24.95
#